data_AF-A0A7S2TML0-F1
#
_entry.id   AF-A0A7S2TML0-F1
#
_cell.length_a   1.000
_cell.length_b   1.000
_cell.length_c   1.000
_cell.angle_alpha   90.00
_cell.angle_beta   90.00
_cell.angle_gamma   90.00
#
_symmetry.space_group_name_H-M   'P 1'
#
loop_
_entity.id
_entity.type
_entity.pdbx_description
1 polymer ?
#
loop_
_entity_poly.entity_id
_entity_poly.type
_entity_poly.pdbx_seq_one_letter_code
_entity_poly.pdbx_strand_id
1 'polypeptide(L)'
;KPVACVRVAEVDGELVIHPTKNQVEDATLELVVSGTEDAVVMIEGEGEFIDDKRVLEAVQLAHQHIIPICQAINSLASAVGKEKEPVYDMPQAAMEAVSAVGTDG
;
A
#
# COMPACT_ATOMS: atom_id res chain seq x y z
N LYS A 1 -7.29 -6.89 7.09
CA LYS A 1 -7.03 -5.47 7.39
C LYS A 1 -7.15 -4.69 6.09
N PRO A 2 -7.62 -3.44 6.11
CA PRO A 2 -7.69 -2.62 4.92
C PRO A 2 -6.29 -2.26 4.42
N VAL A 3 -6.21 -1.96 3.13
CA VAL A 3 -5.08 -1.30 2.48
C VAL A 3 -5.64 0.01 1.92
N ALA A 4 -4.93 1.11 2.12
CA ALA A 4 -5.25 2.39 1.51
C ALA A 4 -4.10 2.84 0.59
N CYS A 5 -4.41 3.81 -0.26
CA CYS A 5 -3.51 4.31 -1.28
C CYS A 5 -3.52 5.84 -1.28
N VAL A 6 -2.33 6.42 -1.37
CA VAL A 6 -2.11 7.86 -1.41
C VAL A 6 -1.20 8.17 -2.60
N ARG A 7 -1.55 9.22 -3.34
CA ARG A 7 -0.67 9.82 -4.35
C ARG A 7 0.00 11.02 -3.72
N VAL A 8 1.31 11.13 -3.86
CA VAL A 8 2.12 12.26 -3.39
C VAL A 8 2.96 12.75 -4.55
N ALA A 9 3.06 14.06 -4.74
CA ALA A 9 3.96 14.66 -5.72
C ALA A 9 4.76 15.81 -5.11
N GLU A 10 5.94 16.07 -5.64
CA GLU A 10 6.68 17.31 -5.34
C GLU A 10 6.33 18.38 -6.37
N VAL A 11 5.76 19.49 -5.91
CA VAL A 11 5.32 20.62 -6.72
C VAL A 11 5.94 21.87 -6.14
N ASP A 12 6.71 22.61 -6.94
CA ASP A 12 7.46 23.80 -6.49
C ASP A 12 8.36 23.52 -5.26
N GLY A 13 8.91 22.31 -5.16
CA GLY A 13 9.76 21.87 -4.04
C GLY A 13 9.01 21.40 -2.78
N GLU A 14 7.68 21.37 -2.81
CA GLU A 14 6.83 20.97 -1.69
C GLU A 14 6.11 19.65 -1.96
N LEU A 15 6.00 18.79 -0.94
CA LEU A 15 5.25 17.52 -1.07
C LEU A 15 3.75 17.77 -0.90
N VAL A 16 3.00 17.45 -1.95
CA VAL A 16 1.54 17.61 -2.03
C VAL A 16 0.86 16.25 -2.02
N ILE A 17 -0.08 16.07 -1.11
CA ILE A 17 -0.93 14.86 -1.01
C ILE A 17 -2.15 15.00 -1.90
N HIS A 18 -2.44 13.95 -2.66
CA HIS A 18 -3.50 13.90 -3.67
C HIS A 18 -3.48 15.13 -4.60
N PRO A 19 -2.34 15.37 -5.29
CA PRO A 19 -2.20 16.50 -6.20
C PRO A 19 -3.26 16.44 -7.31
N THR A 20 -3.65 17.61 -7.79
CA THR A 20 -4.47 17.72 -9.00
C THR A 20 -3.67 17.33 -10.24
N LYS A 21 -4.35 17.05 -11.36
CA LYS A 21 -3.67 16.72 -12.63
C LYS A 21 -2.67 17.81 -13.04
N ASN A 22 -3.08 19.08 -12.98
CA ASN A 22 -2.21 20.20 -13.34
C ASN A 22 -0.98 20.29 -12.44
N GLN A 23 -1.11 19.95 -11.16
CA GLN A 23 0.03 19.94 -10.24
C GLN A 23 1.03 18.83 -10.54
N VAL A 24 0.57 17.69 -11.06
CA VAL A 24 1.43 16.58 -11.47
C VAL A 24 2.21 16.91 -12.75
N GLU A 25 1.64 17.70 -13.67
CA GLU A 25 2.30 18.05 -14.94
C GLU A 25 3.63 18.80 -14.74
N ASP A 26 3.75 19.59 -13.68
CA ASP A 26 4.96 20.34 -13.32
C ASP A 26 5.74 19.70 -12.16
N ALA A 27 5.39 18.46 -11.76
CA ALA A 27 5.98 17.81 -10.60
C ALA A 27 7.36 17.20 -10.90
N THR A 28 8.29 17.36 -9.97
CA THR A 28 9.64 16.78 -10.05
C THR A 28 9.71 15.36 -9.48
N LEU A 29 8.70 14.96 -8.71
CA LEU A 29 8.50 13.62 -8.15
C LEU A 29 7.00 13.32 -8.14
N GLU A 30 6.58 12.14 -8.56
CA GLU A 30 5.23 11.63 -8.34
C GLU A 30 5.30 10.16 -7.90
N LEU A 31 4.72 9.85 -6.74
CA LEU A 31 4.62 8.51 -6.21
C LEU A 31 3.16 8.16 -5.87
N VAL A 32 2.80 6.92 -6.15
CA VAL A 32 1.62 6.24 -5.63
C VAL A 32 2.09 5.22 -4.60
N VAL A 33 1.69 5.42 -3.35
CA VAL A 33 2.08 4.59 -2.21
C VAL A 33 0.85 3.91 -1.66
N SER A 34 0.94 2.61 -1.39
CA SER A 34 -0.12 1.87 -0.72
C SER A 34 0.41 1.07 0.46
N GLY A 35 -0.45 0.90 1.46
CA GLY A 35 -0.04 0.28 2.71
C GLY A 35 -1.21 0.00 3.64
N THR A 36 -0.89 -0.70 4.72
CA THR A 36 -1.76 -0.87 5.88
C THR A 36 -1.34 0.12 6.97
N GLU A 37 -2.06 0.16 8.09
CA GLU A 37 -1.67 0.98 9.26
C GLU A 37 -0.23 0.67 9.71
N ASP A 38 0.21 -0.58 9.57
CA ASP A 38 1.50 -1.04 10.10
C ASP A 38 2.69 -0.76 9.16
N ALA A 39 2.46 -0.75 7.84
CA ALA A 39 3.53 -0.85 6.86
C ALA A 39 3.11 -0.43 5.45
N VAL A 40 4.07 0.10 4.71
CA VAL A 40 4.00 0.27 3.25
C VAL A 40 4.14 -1.09 2.57
N VAL A 41 3.33 -1.32 1.54
CA VAL A 41 3.27 -2.60 0.80
C VAL A 41 3.70 -2.43 -0.66
N MET A 42 3.38 -1.30 -1.28
CA MET A 42 3.75 -1.00 -2.67
C MET A 42 4.05 0.49 -2.85
N ILE A 43 5.03 0.77 -3.70
CA ILE A 43 5.43 2.10 -4.17
C ILE A 43 5.58 2.00 -5.69
N GLU A 44 4.96 2.90 -6.43
CA GLU A 44 5.06 3.04 -7.89
C GLU A 44 5.17 4.53 -8.22
N GLY A 45 6.02 4.93 -9.17
CA GLY A 45 6.10 6.32 -9.57
C GLY A 45 7.38 6.68 -10.33
N GLU A 46 7.54 7.98 -10.56
CA GLU A 46 8.67 8.54 -11.31
C GLU A 46 9.22 9.80 -10.63
N GLY A 47 10.46 10.17 -10.96
CA GLY A 47 11.08 11.38 -10.44
C GLY A 47 12.31 11.80 -11.25
N GLU A 48 12.55 13.11 -11.32
CA GLU A 48 13.64 13.72 -12.09
C GLU A 48 14.90 13.87 -11.23
N PHE A 49 15.78 12.87 -11.24
CA PHE A 49 17.07 12.90 -10.51
C PHE A 49 16.93 13.29 -9.02
N ILE A 50 15.92 12.72 -8.36
CA ILE A 50 15.59 12.99 -6.96
C ILE A 50 16.51 12.21 -6.01
N ASP A 51 16.87 12.83 -4.89
CA ASP A 51 17.66 12.18 -3.83
C ASP A 51 16.83 11.12 -3.07
N ASP A 52 17.46 9.99 -2.72
CA ASP A 52 16.81 8.88 -2.00
C ASP A 52 16.13 9.32 -0.69
N LYS A 53 16.69 10.32 0.02
CA LYS A 53 16.09 10.84 1.24
C LYS A 53 14.75 11.51 0.96
N ARG A 54 14.65 12.21 -0.18
CA ARG A 54 13.43 12.91 -0.56
C ARG A 54 12.33 11.94 -0.96
N VAL A 55 12.68 10.86 -1.65
CA VAL A 55 11.76 9.74 -1.91
C VAL A 55 11.27 9.14 -0.58
N LEU A 56 12.17 8.91 0.38
CA LEU A 56 11.80 8.39 1.70
C LEU A 56 10.85 9.33 2.46
N GLU A 57 11.09 10.64 2.44
CA GLU A 57 10.19 11.65 3.01
C GLU A 57 8.79 11.59 2.39
N ALA A 58 8.71 11.51 1.06
CA ALA A 58 7.43 11.38 0.35
C ALA A 58 6.67 10.10 0.73
N VAL A 59 7.37 8.96 0.83
CA VAL A 59 6.79 7.69 1.24
C VAL A 59 6.30 7.73 2.69
N GLN A 60 7.06 8.34 3.59
CA GLN A 60 6.68 8.50 4.99
C GLN A 60 5.44 9.40 5.14
N LEU A 61 5.41 10.53 4.44
CA LEU A 61 4.27 11.43 4.42
C LEU A 61 3.03 10.70 3.87
N ALA A 62 3.16 9.97 2.76
CA ALA A 62 2.06 9.20 2.21
C ALA A 62 1.55 8.14 3.21
N HIS A 63 2.44 7.44 3.92
CA HIS A 63 2.04 6.45 4.93
C HIS A 63 1.30 7.08 6.12
N GLN A 64 1.71 8.27 6.57
CA GLN A 64 0.99 9.03 7.59
C GLN A 64 -0.46 9.34 7.17
N HIS A 65 -0.71 9.56 5.87
CA HIS A 65 -2.05 9.77 5.33
C HIS A 65 -2.82 8.46 5.06
N ILE A 66 -2.13 7.34 4.83
CA ILE A 66 -2.73 6.00 4.68
C ILE A 66 -3.36 5.52 5.99
N ILE A 67 -2.72 5.78 7.13
CA ILE A 67 -3.18 5.35 8.47
C ILE A 67 -4.62 5.79 8.76
N PRO A 68 -4.99 7.09 8.71
CA PRO A 68 -6.35 7.52 9.02
C PRO A 68 -7.39 7.01 8.02
N ILE A 69 -7.01 6.76 6.75
CA ILE A 69 -7.90 6.14 5.76
C ILE A 69 -8.21 4.69 6.17
N CYS A 70 -7.19 3.93 6.55
CA CYS A 70 -7.36 2.57 7.06
C CYS A 70 -8.24 2.54 8.31
N GLN A 71 -8.02 3.46 9.26
CA GLN A 71 -8.83 3.59 10.47
C GLN A 71 -10.29 3.92 10.17
N ALA A 72 -10.55 4.79 9.19
CA ALA A 72 -11.90 5.09 8.74
C ALA A 72 -12.58 3.86 8.13
N ILE A 73 -11.87 3.07 7.30
CA ILE A 73 -12.39 1.83 6.73
C ILE A 73 -12.68 0.80 7.84
N ASN A 74 -11.78 0.66 8.81
CA ASN A 74 -11.99 -0.22 9.97
C ASN A 74 -13.20 0.21 10.81
N SER A 75 -13.37 1.51 11.03
CA SER A 75 -14.52 2.07 11.74
C SER A 75 -15.83 1.78 11.01
N LEU A 76 -15.85 1.94 9.68
CA LEU A 76 -16.99 1.60 8.84
C LEU A 76 -17.30 0.10 8.88
N ALA A 77 -16.28 -0.76 8.74
CA ALA A 77 -16.43 -2.20 8.84
C ALA A 77 -16.96 -2.64 10.21
N SER A 78 -16.58 -1.93 11.28
CA SER A 78 -17.10 -2.19 12.63
C SER A 78 -18.57 -1.79 12.77
N ALA A 79 -19.00 -0.73 12.09
CA ALA A 79 -20.37 -0.24 12.15
C ALA A 79 -21.36 -1.06 11.29
N VAL A 80 -20.92 -1.51 10.09
CA VAL A 80 -21.83 -2.09 9.08
C VAL A 80 -21.24 -3.28 8.30
N GLY A 81 -20.09 -3.81 8.73
CA GLY A 81 -19.41 -4.91 8.04
C GLY A 81 -20.18 -6.22 8.13
N LYS A 82 -20.00 -7.07 7.12
CA LYS A 82 -20.49 -8.45 7.15
C LYS A 82 -19.52 -9.35 7.92
N GLU A 83 -20.05 -10.45 8.45
CA GLU A 83 -19.23 -11.51 9.04
C GLU A 83 -18.27 -12.07 7.99
N LYS A 84 -17.03 -12.35 8.41
CA LYS A 84 -16.04 -12.95 7.52
C LYS A 84 -16.32 -14.43 7.35
N GLU A 85 -16.16 -14.91 6.12
CA GLU A 85 -16.13 -16.35 5.86
C GLU A 85 -15.01 -17.01 6.66
N PRO A 86 -15.24 -18.24 7.17
CA PRO A 86 -14.20 -19.00 7.83
C PRO A 86 -13.07 -19.32 6.84
N VAL A 87 -11.84 -19.31 7.35
CA VAL A 87 -10.69 -19.80 6.60
C VAL A 87 -10.64 -21.31 6.79
N TYR A 88 -10.56 -22.04 5.68
CA TYR A 88 -10.42 -23.50 5.69
C TYR A 88 -8.95 -23.88 5.54
N ASP A 89 -8.50 -24.79 6.40
CA ASP A 89 -7.16 -25.37 6.27
C ASP A 89 -7.09 -26.28 5.04
N MET A 90 -5.91 -26.34 4.42
CA MET A 90 -5.67 -27.34 3.39
C MET A 90 -5.78 -28.75 3.99
N PRO A 91 -6.47 -29.69 3.32
CA PRO A 91 -6.54 -31.07 3.80
C PRO A 91 -5.14 -31.68 3.94
N GLN A 92 -4.84 -32.25 5.12
CA GLN A 92 -3.54 -32.87 5.42
C GLN A 92 -3.13 -33.91 4.36
N ALA A 93 -4.09 -34.71 3.90
CA ALA A 93 -3.89 -35.70 2.84
C ALA A 93 -3.37 -35.10 1.52
N ALA A 94 -3.77 -33.86 1.19
CA ALA A 94 -3.29 -33.16 0.00
C ALA A 94 -1.83 -32.67 0.18
N MET A 95 -1.45 -32.21 1.39
CA MET A 95 -0.06 -31.87 1.69
C MET A 95 0.86 -33.09 1.67
N GLU A 96 0.42 -34.20 2.26
CA GLU A 96 1.17 -35.46 2.28
C GLU A 96 1.39 -35.99 0.86
N ALA A 97 0.36 -36.00 0.02
CA ALA A 97 0.47 -36.40 -1.37
C ALA A 97 1.50 -35.58 -2.15
N VAL A 98 1.50 -34.25 -2.03
CA VAL A 98 2.47 -33.37 -2.73
C VAL A 98 3.90 -33.60 -2.24
N SER A 99 4.09 -33.78 -0.92
CA SER A 99 5.41 -34.06 -0.35
C SER A 99 5.99 -35.40 -0.82
N ALA A 100 5.14 -36.40 -1.04
CA ALA A 100 5.54 -37.73 -1.47
C ALA A 100 5.96 -37.80 -2.96
N VAL A 101 5.56 -36.84 -3.79
CA VAL A 101 5.96 -36.75 -5.21
C VAL A 101 7.07 -35.72 -5.47
N GLY A 102 7.41 -34.89 -4.48
CA GLY A 102 8.30 -33.73 -4.62
C GLY A 102 9.79 -33.97 -4.32
N THR A 103 10.23 -35.21 -4.06
CA THR A 103 11.62 -35.51 -3.65
C THR A 103 12.56 -35.98 -4.77
N ASP A 104 12.13 -35.99 -6.03
CA ASP A 104 12.94 -36.47 -7.17
C ASP A 104 13.53 -35.33 -8.03
N GLY A 105 14.06 -34.27 -7.40
CA GLY A 105 14.74 -33.15 -8.06
C GLY A 105 16.04 -32.75 -7.38
#